data_AF-A0A9D5ENA7-F1
#
_entry.id   AF-A0A9D5ENA7-F1
#
_cell.length_a   1.000
_cell.length_b   1.000
_cell.length_c   1.000
_cell.angle_alpha   90.00
_cell.angle_beta   90.00
_cell.angle_gamma   90.00
#
_symmetry.space_group_name_H-M   'P 1'
#
loop_
_entity.id
_entity.type
_entity.pdbx_description
1 polymer ?
#
loop_
_entity_poly.entity_id
_entity_poly.type
_entity_poly.pdbx_seq_one_letter_code
_entity_poly.pdbx_strand_id
1 'polypeptide(L)'
;MPVSGRVSLDGGKVPGPGFIYFNTDSGTGGSSRPGTAEFDADGNYTAKTYIPGDGLLPGKYVIRVDCWKTAPNMDGKPVVSFIPDRYQNAAKSDLTLTVEPDSKSITFNIDLLSR
;
A
#
# COMPACT_ATOMS: atom_id res chain seq x y z
N MET A 1 -14.24 -3.36 -4.74
CA MET A 1 -14.02 -4.78 -4.33
C MET A 1 -13.22 -4.76 -3.05
N PRO A 2 -13.74 -5.28 -1.92
CA PRO A 2 -13.05 -5.23 -0.64
C PRO A 2 -11.67 -5.87 -0.74
N VAL A 3 -10.63 -5.08 -0.48
CA VAL A 3 -9.25 -5.55 -0.39
C VAL A 3 -8.75 -5.25 1.01
N SER A 4 -8.30 -6.26 1.71
CA SER A 4 -7.73 -6.14 3.05
C SER A 4 -6.56 -7.10 3.21
N GLY A 5 -5.79 -6.90 4.26
CA GLY A 5 -4.73 -7.83 4.61
C GLY A 5 -3.80 -7.23 5.63
N ARG A 6 -2.58 -7.76 5.66
CA ARG A 6 -1.58 -7.39 6.65
C ARG A 6 -0.25 -7.02 6.02
N VAL A 7 0.37 -5.96 6.53
CA VAL A 7 1.74 -5.58 6.25
C VAL A 7 2.66 -6.20 7.29
N SER A 8 3.79 -6.73 6.85
CA SER A 8 4.86 -7.26 7.69
C SER A 8 6.21 -6.69 7.26
N LEU A 9 7.21 -6.73 8.13
CA LEU A 9 8.59 -6.37 7.82
C LEU A 9 9.51 -7.51 8.24
N ASP A 10 10.27 -8.07 7.30
CA ASP A 10 11.12 -9.26 7.46
C ASP A 10 10.37 -10.46 8.07
N GLY A 11 9.10 -10.64 7.71
CA GLY A 11 8.19 -11.65 8.27
C GLY A 11 7.72 -11.35 9.69
N GLY A 12 8.14 -10.23 10.27
CA GLY A 12 7.79 -9.76 11.61
C GLY A 12 6.68 -8.70 11.61
N LYS A 13 6.42 -8.17 12.81
CA LYS A 13 5.48 -7.05 12.99
C LYS A 13 6.08 -5.78 12.38
N VAL A 14 5.24 -4.96 11.75
CA VAL A 14 5.66 -3.63 11.29
C VAL A 14 6.10 -2.77 12.48
N PRO A 15 7.13 -1.93 12.31
CA PRO A 15 7.65 -1.10 13.40
C PRO A 15 6.75 0.08 13.78
N GLY A 16 5.73 0.38 12.97
CA GLY A 16 4.73 1.41 13.24
C GLY A 16 3.61 1.41 12.21
N PRO A 17 2.57 2.21 12.41
CA PRO A 17 1.52 2.39 11.40
C PRO A 17 2.07 3.08 10.15
N GLY A 18 1.32 3.02 9.06
CA GLY A 18 1.73 3.66 7.82
C GLY A 18 0.64 3.70 6.77
N PHE A 19 1.04 4.05 5.55
CA PHE A 19 0.14 4.33 4.45
C PHE A 19 0.51 3.50 3.22
N ILE A 20 -0.49 3.02 2.51
CA ILE A 20 -0.37 2.21 1.29
C ILE A 20 -1.06 2.97 0.17
N TYR A 21 -0.38 3.10 -0.96
CA TYR A 21 -0.89 3.72 -2.17
C TYR A 21 -0.97 2.67 -3.27
N PHE A 22 -2.18 2.42 -3.75
CA PHE A 22 -2.47 1.55 -4.89
C PHE A 22 -2.54 2.43 -6.12
N ASN A 23 -1.42 2.64 -6.81
CA ASN A 23 -1.39 3.43 -8.04
C ASN A 23 -1.78 2.56 -9.21
N THR A 24 -2.52 3.12 -10.15
CA THR A 24 -2.95 2.37 -11.33
C THR A 24 -1.80 2.27 -12.32
N ASP A 25 -1.59 1.08 -12.85
CA ASP A 25 -0.64 0.87 -13.94
C ASP A 25 -1.24 1.48 -15.21
N SER A 26 -0.72 2.64 -15.63
CA SER A 26 -1.25 3.45 -16.73
C SER A 26 -1.18 2.78 -18.11
N GLY A 27 -0.63 1.57 -18.20
CA GLY A 27 -0.58 0.76 -19.42
C GLY A 27 -1.85 -0.06 -19.74
N THR A 28 -2.77 -0.23 -18.78
CA THR A 28 -4.01 -0.97 -19.02
C THR A 28 -5.16 0.01 -19.14
N GLY A 29 -5.69 0.24 -20.34
CA GLY A 29 -6.73 1.24 -20.69
C GLY A 29 -8.11 1.07 -20.05
N GLY A 30 -8.18 0.64 -18.79
CA GLY A 30 -9.37 0.64 -17.96
C GLY A 30 -9.46 1.89 -17.08
N SER A 31 -10.69 2.25 -16.69
CA SER A 31 -11.03 3.34 -15.75
C SER A 31 -10.59 3.05 -14.31
N SER A 32 -9.42 2.44 -14.12
CA SER A 32 -8.90 2.15 -12.79
C SER A 32 -8.58 3.48 -12.11
N ARG A 33 -9.05 3.63 -10.87
CA ARG A 33 -8.72 4.77 -10.00
C ARG A 33 -7.70 4.33 -8.96
N PRO A 34 -6.76 5.21 -8.57
CA PRO A 34 -5.87 4.90 -7.47
C PRO A 34 -6.66 4.72 -6.18
N GLY A 35 -6.18 3.81 -5.34
CA GLY A 35 -6.71 3.56 -4.01
C GLY A 35 -5.69 3.82 -2.93
N THR A 36 -6.15 3.87 -1.68
CA THR A 36 -5.30 4.08 -0.51
C THR A 36 -5.69 3.14 0.61
N ALA A 37 -4.77 2.87 1.53
CA ALA A 37 -5.07 2.23 2.80
C ALA A 37 -4.15 2.77 3.89
N GLU A 38 -4.63 2.73 5.12
CA GLU A 38 -3.82 2.94 6.31
C GLU A 38 -3.68 1.59 7.00
N PHE A 39 -2.46 1.27 7.44
CA PHE A 39 -2.23 0.09 8.28
C PHE A 39 -1.93 0.50 9.71
N ASP A 40 -2.49 -0.24 10.65
CA ASP A 40 -2.29 -0.03 12.08
C ASP A 40 -0.92 -0.55 12.56
N ALA A 41 -0.63 -0.40 13.85
CA ALA A 41 0.61 -0.90 14.45
C ALA A 41 0.74 -2.44 14.38
N ASP A 42 -0.36 -3.17 14.19
CA ASP A 42 -0.38 -4.62 14.00
C ASP A 42 -0.21 -5.03 12.52
N GLY A 43 -0.20 -4.04 11.62
CA GLY A 43 -0.04 -4.17 10.18
C GLY A 43 -1.35 -4.35 9.41
N ASN A 44 -2.50 -4.37 10.08
CA ASN A 44 -3.77 -4.64 9.42
C ASN A 44 -4.24 -3.43 8.65
N TYR A 45 -4.75 -3.64 7.43
CA TYR A 45 -5.28 -2.58 6.60
C TYR A 45 -6.52 -3.00 5.82
N THR A 46 -7.30 -1.99 5.39
CA THR A 46 -8.37 -2.15 4.42
C THR A 46 -8.25 -1.04 3.37
N ALA A 47 -8.19 -1.43 2.11
CA ALA A 47 -8.09 -0.49 1.00
C ALA A 47 -9.43 0.20 0.73
N LYS A 48 -9.35 1.44 0.24
CA LYS A 48 -10.47 2.28 -0.16
C LYS A 48 -10.12 3.06 -1.41
N THR A 49 -11.10 3.32 -2.27
CA THR A 49 -10.97 4.17 -3.47
C THR A 49 -11.60 5.55 -3.23
N TYR A 50 -12.80 5.60 -2.68
CA TYR A 50 -13.58 6.83 -2.47
C TYR A 50 -14.07 6.95 -1.03
N ILE A 51 -14.70 5.89 -0.51
CA ILE A 51 -15.23 5.84 0.86
C ILE A 51 -14.67 4.62 1.60
N PRO A 52 -14.54 4.67 2.93
CA PRO A 52 -14.15 3.50 3.71
C PRO A 52 -15.02 2.28 3.38
N GLY A 53 -14.40 1.18 2.97
CA GLY A 53 -15.06 -0.10 2.71
C GLY A 53 -15.51 -0.37 1.26
N ASP A 54 -15.36 0.58 0.33
CA ASP A 54 -15.63 0.32 -1.10
C ASP A 54 -14.58 -0.59 -1.78
N GLY A 55 -13.37 -0.60 -1.20
CA GLY A 55 -12.24 -1.38 -1.67
C GLY A 55 -11.61 -0.81 -2.94
N LEU A 56 -11.07 -1.67 -3.80
CA LEU A 56 -10.44 -1.29 -5.06
C LEU A 56 -11.32 -1.62 -6.27
N LEU A 57 -11.20 -0.82 -7.33
CA LEU A 57 -11.82 -1.12 -8.61
C LEU A 57 -11.03 -2.22 -9.34
N PRO A 58 -11.64 -2.96 -10.27
CA PRO A 58 -10.91 -3.88 -11.12
C PRO A 58 -9.80 -3.18 -11.90
N GLY A 59 -8.64 -3.83 -11.97
CA GLY A 59 -7.45 -3.27 -12.61
C GLY A 59 -6.15 -3.77 -12.01
N LYS A 60 -5.06 -3.34 -12.63
CA LYS A 60 -3.70 -3.63 -12.18
C LYS A 60 -3.13 -2.44 -11.42
N TYR A 61 -2.57 -2.73 -10.26
CA TYR A 61 -2.02 -1.75 -9.34
C TYR A 61 -0.54 -1.99 -9.10
N VAL A 62 0.23 -0.90 -9.12
CA VAL A 62 1.60 -0.82 -8.61
C VAL A 62 1.58 -0.11 -7.26
N ILE A 63 2.16 -0.75 -6.26
CA ILE A 63 1.92 -0.38 -4.86
C ILE A 63 3.14 0.32 -4.31
N ARG A 64 2.90 1.41 -3.59
CA ARG A 64 3.88 2.06 -2.74
C ARG A 64 3.44 1.94 -1.28
N VAL A 65 4.39 1.76 -0.39
CA VAL A 65 4.17 1.77 1.06
C VAL A 65 5.05 2.84 1.69
N ASP A 66 4.46 3.57 2.63
CA ASP A 66 5.12 4.54 3.47
C ASP A 66 4.98 4.10 4.93
N CYS A 67 6.10 3.99 5.64
CA CYS A 67 6.13 3.72 7.08
C CYS A 67 7.14 4.66 7.71
N TRP A 68 6.68 5.81 8.20
CA TRP A 68 7.55 6.88 8.66
C TRP A 68 7.83 6.76 10.15
N LYS A 69 9.12 6.76 10.52
CA LYS A 69 9.56 7.08 11.89
C LYS A 69 9.50 8.58 12.14
N THR A 70 9.82 9.38 11.13
CA THR A 70 9.67 10.83 11.13
C THR A 70 9.18 11.26 9.77
N ALA A 71 7.92 11.70 9.71
CA ALA A 71 7.29 12.11 8.47
C ALA A 71 7.91 13.42 7.91
N PRO A 72 7.82 13.65 6.59
CA PRO A 72 8.17 14.93 5.98
C PRO A 72 7.49 16.09 6.71
N ASN A 73 8.27 17.08 7.10
CA ASN A 73 7.83 18.22 7.90
C ASN A 73 8.47 19.51 7.37
N MET A 74 7.79 20.64 7.58
CA MET A 74 8.31 21.97 7.20
C MET A 74 9.40 22.47 8.16
N ASP A 75 9.53 21.85 9.34
CA ASP A 75 10.49 22.23 10.38
C ASP A 75 11.93 21.77 10.07
N GLY A 76 12.16 21.15 8.91
CA GLY A 76 13.48 20.69 8.47
C GLY A 76 14.05 19.51 9.26
N LYS A 77 13.24 18.81 10.06
CA LYS A 77 13.69 17.60 10.76
C LYS A 77 13.96 16.48 9.75
N PRO A 78 15.01 15.67 9.95
CA PRO A 78 15.32 14.54 9.07
C PRO A 78 14.11 13.62 8.88
N VAL A 79 13.76 13.36 7.62
CA VAL A 79 12.73 12.38 7.27
C VAL A 79 13.34 11.00 7.43
N VAL A 80 12.72 10.16 8.25
CA VAL A 80 13.21 8.82 8.54
C VAL A 80 12.11 7.81 8.25
N SER A 81 12.37 6.89 7.33
CA SER A 81 11.51 5.75 7.04
C SER A 81 11.98 4.52 7.84
N PHE A 82 11.03 3.68 8.23
CA PHE A 82 11.31 2.36 8.78
C PHE A 82 11.58 1.30 7.72
N ILE A 83 11.19 1.59 6.48
CA ILE A 83 11.25 0.66 5.35
C ILE A 83 12.15 1.23 4.26
N PRO A 84 12.80 0.39 3.44
CA PRO A 84 13.66 0.87 2.37
C PRO A 84 12.94 1.74 1.32
N ASP A 85 13.66 2.73 0.79
CA ASP A 85 13.15 3.71 -0.20
C ASP A 85 12.54 3.06 -1.46
N ARG A 86 12.92 1.82 -1.80
CA ARG A 86 12.33 1.09 -2.93
C ARG A 86 10.82 0.95 -2.80
N TYR A 87 10.31 0.72 -1.58
CA TYR A 87 8.88 0.59 -1.33
C TYR A 87 8.15 1.92 -1.37
N GLN A 88 8.89 3.03 -1.21
CA GLN A 88 8.38 4.40 -1.32
C GLN A 88 8.24 4.87 -2.79
N ASN A 89 8.56 4.01 -3.75
CA ASN A 89 8.38 4.26 -5.16
C ASN A 89 7.61 3.11 -5.80
N ALA A 90 6.38 3.37 -6.24
CA ALA A 90 5.51 2.35 -6.81
C ALA A 90 6.12 1.62 -8.02
N ALA A 91 7.02 2.27 -8.78
CA ALA A 91 7.69 1.67 -9.92
C ALA A 91 8.93 0.83 -9.55
N LYS A 92 9.41 0.91 -8.30
CA LYS A 92 10.60 0.19 -7.80
C LYS A 92 10.31 -0.77 -6.64
N SER A 93 9.07 -0.79 -6.16
CA SER A 93 8.66 -1.60 -5.02
C SER A 93 8.56 -3.08 -5.37
N ASP A 94 8.39 -3.40 -6.66
CA ASP A 94 8.01 -4.73 -7.18
C ASP A 94 6.70 -5.27 -6.59
N LEU A 95 5.94 -4.43 -5.89
CA LEU A 95 4.66 -4.78 -5.30
C LEU A 95 3.54 -4.53 -6.30
N THR A 96 2.89 -5.60 -6.75
CA THR A 96 1.78 -5.53 -7.70
C THR A 96 0.55 -6.25 -7.18
N LEU A 97 -0.62 -5.69 -7.44
CA LEU A 97 -1.91 -6.32 -7.16
C LEU A 97 -2.80 -6.25 -8.41
N THR A 98 -3.35 -7.38 -8.82
CA THR A 98 -4.38 -7.44 -9.85
C THR A 98 -5.73 -7.70 -9.18
N VAL A 99 -6.69 -6.82 -9.44
CA VAL A 99 -8.07 -6.95 -8.98
C VAL A 99 -8.92 -7.37 -10.18
N GLU A 100 -9.35 -8.63 -10.20
CA GLU A 100 -10.20 -9.14 -11.28
C GLU A 100 -11.64 -8.65 -11.13
N PRO A 101 -12.37 -8.38 -12.25
CA PRO A 101 -13.75 -7.89 -12.21
C PRO A 101 -14.72 -8.71 -11.36
N ASP A 102 -14.54 -10.03 -11.30
CA ASP A 102 -15.44 -10.96 -10.60
C ASP A 102 -15.00 -11.29 -9.16
N SER A 103 -14.00 -10.58 -8.63
CA SER A 103 -13.46 -10.82 -7.29
C SER A 103 -14.42 -10.36 -6.20
N LYS A 104 -14.96 -11.28 -5.38
CA LYS A 104 -15.85 -10.89 -4.26
C LYS A 104 -15.13 -10.15 -3.14
N SER A 105 -13.93 -10.60 -2.80
CA SER A 105 -13.02 -9.98 -1.83
C SER A 105 -11.61 -10.48 -2.10
N ILE A 106 -10.60 -9.70 -1.72
CA ILE A 106 -9.19 -10.05 -1.90
C ILE A 106 -8.47 -9.89 -0.57
N THR A 107 -7.81 -10.95 -0.12
CA THR A 107 -6.81 -10.88 0.95
C THR A 107 -5.44 -10.71 0.32
N PHE A 108 -4.80 -9.57 0.56
CA PHE A 108 -3.47 -9.26 0.03
C PHE A 108 -2.53 -8.94 1.19
N ASN A 109 -1.53 -9.78 1.41
CA ASN A 109 -0.52 -9.54 2.44
C ASN A 109 0.72 -8.93 1.79
N ILE A 110 1.30 -7.94 2.46
CA ILE A 110 2.49 -7.23 1.97
C ILE A 110 3.64 -7.56 2.91
N ASP A 111 4.57 -8.38 2.44
CA ASP A 111 5.83 -8.64 3.15
C ASP A 111 6.92 -7.69 2.64
N LEU A 112 7.29 -6.74 3.47
CA LEU A 112 8.40 -5.83 3.21
C LEU A 112 9.70 -6.44 3.71
N LEU A 113 10.80 -6.13 3.03
CA LEU A 113 12.14 -6.55 3.43
C LEU A 113 12.96 -5.34 3.84
N SER A 114 13.77 -5.43 4.89
CA SER A 114 14.65 -4.33 5.31
C SER A 114 15.89 -4.17 4.42
N ARG A 115 16.17 -5.14 3.54
CA ARG A 115 17.37 -5.20 2.68
C ARG A 115 17.06 -5.73 1.28
#